data_AF-A0A5B8XR91-F1
#
_entry.id   AF-A0A5B8XR91-F1
#
_cell.length_a   1.000
_cell.length_b   1.000
_cell.length_c   1.000
_cell.angle_alpha   90.00
_cell.angle_beta   90.00
_cell.angle_gamma   90.00
#
_symmetry.space_group_name_H-M   'P 1'
#
loop_
_entity.id
_entity.type
_entity.pdbx_description
1 polymer ?
#
loop_
_entity_poly.entity_id
_entity_poly.type
_entity_poly.pdbx_seq_one_letter_code
_entity_poly.pdbx_strand_id
1 'polypeptide(L)'
;MLRILGYDVFNPLEVIPEFTADVGTKKGEKVDYAIQLQNVPGPVMLFEVKHCKVNLDEVHFSQLYRYFSVTPARIGILTNGIIYRFFTDLDDKNKMDPKPYFEFSLSDIRPDTITQLQKYTKENFDPEAITSAASELKYLNGMKKYLLEEFTNPSIEMTKLVGKEVHKGPFTQKVTEQFQPLLKRAFAQLIQERVHQRLTSALQNESEATHEPEEQELPEGVVSMDGDIVTTEEELEGVRIVKAIASQFVEPERVVMRDTKSYCGILLDDNNRKPICRLHFNRTQRYLGVLDLEKNETRIPIEKITDIYRHQQSILATIQNYLAE
;
A
#
# COMPACT_ATOMS: atom_id res chain seq x y z
N MET A 1 -11.62 -17.03 -23.35
CA MET A 1 -12.44 -15.98 -22.72
C MET A 1 -13.94 -16.17 -22.97
N LEU A 2 -14.44 -16.07 -24.21
CA LEU A 2 -15.90 -16.12 -24.47
C LEU A 2 -16.61 -17.35 -23.87
N ARG A 3 -16.05 -18.56 -24.03
CA ARG A 3 -16.57 -19.77 -23.38
C ARG A 3 -16.57 -19.70 -21.84
N ILE A 4 -15.55 -19.05 -21.26
CA ILE A 4 -15.44 -18.89 -19.79
C ILE A 4 -16.57 -17.99 -19.28
N LEU A 5 -16.96 -16.98 -20.05
CA LEU A 5 -18.10 -16.12 -19.75
C LEU A 5 -19.46 -16.80 -20.03
N GLY A 6 -19.46 -18.07 -20.48
CA GLY A 6 -20.69 -18.82 -20.74
C GLY A 6 -21.32 -18.57 -22.11
N TYR A 7 -20.62 -17.89 -23.04
CA TYR A 7 -21.11 -17.68 -24.39
C TYR A 7 -20.80 -18.86 -25.30
N ASP A 8 -21.79 -19.26 -26.10
CA ASP A 8 -21.63 -20.34 -27.08
C ASP A 8 -20.96 -19.84 -28.35
N VAL A 9 -19.65 -20.11 -28.47
CA VAL A 9 -18.84 -19.74 -29.64
C VAL A 9 -19.20 -20.49 -30.92
N PHE A 10 -20.04 -21.52 -30.85
CA PHE A 10 -20.53 -22.24 -32.02
C PHE A 10 -21.91 -21.75 -32.48
N ASN A 11 -22.56 -20.89 -31.69
CA ASN A 11 -23.83 -20.29 -32.04
C ASN A 11 -23.60 -18.92 -32.70
N PRO A 12 -23.72 -18.79 -34.03
CA PRO A 12 -23.47 -17.54 -34.75
C PRO A 12 -24.55 -16.48 -34.50
N LEU A 13 -25.64 -16.82 -33.79
CA LEU A 13 -26.65 -15.86 -33.34
C LEU A 13 -26.32 -15.27 -31.96
N GLU A 14 -25.30 -15.81 -31.28
CA GLU A 14 -24.85 -15.39 -29.96
C GLU A 14 -23.44 -14.80 -30.01
N VAL A 15 -22.51 -15.51 -30.65
CA VAL A 15 -21.16 -15.03 -30.93
C VAL A 15 -21.05 -14.81 -32.43
N ILE A 16 -21.20 -13.56 -32.86
CA ILE A 16 -21.20 -13.18 -34.27
C ILE A 16 -19.77 -12.79 -34.66
N PRO A 17 -19.03 -13.62 -35.42
CA PRO A 17 -17.70 -13.24 -35.91
C PRO A 17 -17.82 -12.21 -37.03
N GLU A 18 -16.79 -11.39 -37.21
CA GLU A 18 -16.70 -10.40 -38.29
C GLU A 18 -17.97 -9.54 -38.40
N PHE A 19 -18.49 -9.07 -37.27
CA PHE A 19 -19.73 -8.31 -37.23
C PHE A 19 -19.56 -6.97 -37.95
N THR A 20 -20.45 -6.71 -38.90
CA THR A 20 -20.41 -5.48 -39.72
C THR A 20 -21.46 -4.50 -39.21
N ALA A 21 -21.03 -3.30 -38.85
CA ALA A 21 -21.90 -2.17 -38.54
C ALA A 21 -21.44 -0.96 -39.36
N ASP A 22 -22.12 -0.72 -40.49
CA ASP A 22 -21.77 0.35 -41.42
C ASP A 22 -22.04 1.73 -40.81
N VAL A 23 -21.10 2.67 -40.99
CA VAL A 23 -21.19 4.05 -40.49
C VAL A 23 -20.98 5.05 -41.62
N GLY A 24 -22.01 5.83 -41.95
CA GLY A 24 -21.92 6.92 -42.93
C GLY A 24 -21.40 6.45 -44.30
N THR A 25 -20.25 6.97 -44.73
CA THR A 25 -19.63 6.67 -46.03
C THR A 25 -18.59 5.55 -46.01
N LYS A 26 -18.19 5.04 -44.83
CA LYS A 26 -17.25 3.91 -44.71
C LYS A 26 -18.03 2.60 -44.66
N LYS A 27 -17.94 1.82 -45.73
CA LYS A 27 -18.59 0.52 -45.88
C LYS A 27 -17.60 -0.63 -45.66
N GLY A 28 -18.05 -1.70 -45.00
CA GLY A 28 -17.33 -2.97 -44.96
C GLY A 28 -16.21 -3.08 -43.93
N GLU A 29 -16.12 -2.15 -42.98
CA GLU A 29 -15.26 -2.34 -41.82
C GLU A 29 -15.98 -3.27 -40.82
N LYS A 30 -15.25 -4.22 -40.21
CA LYS A 30 -15.81 -5.23 -39.29
C LYS A 30 -15.11 -5.21 -37.93
N VAL A 31 -15.85 -5.53 -36.87
CA VAL A 31 -15.29 -5.88 -35.55
C VAL A 31 -15.12 -7.39 -35.46
N ASP A 32 -14.09 -7.87 -34.76
CA ASP A 32 -13.74 -9.30 -34.77
C ASP A 32 -14.87 -10.18 -34.23
N TYR A 33 -15.48 -9.79 -33.10
CA TYR A 33 -16.65 -10.49 -32.57
C TYR A 33 -17.67 -9.51 -31.97
N ALA A 34 -18.94 -9.83 -32.12
CA ALA A 34 -20.03 -9.20 -31.39
C ALA A 34 -20.82 -10.25 -30.61
N ILE A 35 -21.22 -9.90 -29.39
CA ILE A 35 -22.01 -10.76 -28.52
C ILE A 35 -23.45 -10.30 -28.54
N GLN A 36 -24.36 -11.21 -28.84
CA GLN A 36 -25.79 -11.01 -28.97
C GLN A 36 -26.52 -11.85 -27.93
N LEU A 37 -27.42 -11.22 -27.17
CA LEU A 37 -28.34 -11.94 -26.29
C LEU A 37 -29.69 -12.11 -26.99
N GLN A 38 -30.31 -13.29 -26.84
CA GLN A 38 -31.55 -13.63 -27.55
C GLN A 38 -32.70 -12.63 -27.31
N ASN A 39 -32.74 -12.01 -26.12
CA ASN A 39 -33.82 -11.10 -25.70
C ASN A 39 -33.46 -9.61 -25.82
N VAL A 40 -32.31 -9.27 -26.41
CA VAL A 40 -31.88 -7.88 -26.59
C VAL A 40 -31.81 -7.56 -28.08
N PRO A 41 -32.38 -6.45 -28.57
CA PRO A 41 -32.26 -6.08 -29.97
C PRO A 41 -30.84 -5.58 -30.26
N GLY A 42 -30.03 -6.41 -30.94
CA GLY A 42 -28.66 -6.07 -31.34
C GLY A 42 -27.58 -6.41 -30.29
N PRO A 43 -26.30 -6.23 -30.67
CA PRO A 43 -25.18 -6.71 -29.88
C PRO A 43 -25.05 -5.94 -28.56
N VAL A 44 -24.74 -6.66 -27.50
CA VAL A 44 -24.53 -6.12 -26.15
C VAL A 44 -23.07 -5.83 -25.84
N MET A 45 -22.15 -6.59 -26.45
CA MET A 45 -20.71 -6.40 -26.31
C MET A 45 -20.01 -6.51 -27.66
N LEU A 46 -18.96 -5.72 -27.85
CA LEU A 46 -18.08 -5.77 -29.02
C LEU A 46 -16.67 -6.16 -28.59
N PHE A 47 -16.03 -7.06 -29.33
CA PHE A 47 -14.67 -7.53 -29.08
C PHE A 47 -13.76 -7.22 -30.26
N GLU A 48 -12.72 -6.44 -30.00
CA GLU A 48 -11.62 -6.17 -30.90
C GLU A 48 -10.37 -6.92 -30.42
N VAL A 49 -9.79 -7.73 -31.29
CA VAL A 49 -8.67 -8.61 -30.98
C VAL A 49 -7.44 -8.17 -31.78
N LYS A 50 -6.32 -8.02 -31.08
CA LYS A 50 -5.00 -7.73 -31.67
C LYS A 50 -4.07 -8.91 -31.50
N HIS A 51 -3.02 -8.92 -32.30
CA HIS A 51 -1.96 -9.92 -32.18
C HIS A 51 -1.30 -9.83 -30.79
N CYS A 52 -0.93 -10.96 -30.18
CA CYS A 52 -0.43 -11.03 -28.80
C CYS A 52 0.82 -10.18 -28.51
N LYS A 53 1.63 -9.89 -29.53
CA LYS A 53 2.82 -9.02 -29.44
C LYS A 53 2.53 -7.53 -29.48
N VAL A 54 1.29 -7.13 -29.74
CA VAL A 54 0.91 -5.70 -29.83
C VAL A 54 0.75 -5.13 -28.43
N ASN A 55 1.44 -4.01 -28.19
CA ASN A 55 1.18 -3.18 -27.01
C ASN A 55 -0.14 -2.43 -27.20
N LEU A 56 -1.13 -2.71 -26.34
CA LEU A 56 -2.46 -2.11 -26.44
C LEU A 56 -2.46 -0.59 -26.19
N ASP A 57 -1.43 -0.03 -25.54
CA ASP A 57 -1.31 1.41 -25.30
C ASP A 57 -1.04 2.23 -26.56
N GLU A 58 -0.43 1.60 -27.57
CA GLU A 58 -0.05 2.23 -28.83
C GLU A 58 -1.13 2.06 -29.91
N VAL A 59 -2.23 1.36 -29.59
CA VAL A 59 -3.28 1.02 -30.55
C VAL A 59 -4.32 2.14 -30.61
N HIS A 60 -4.51 2.70 -31.80
CA HIS A 60 -5.66 3.54 -32.09
C HIS A 60 -6.92 2.67 -32.23
N PHE A 61 -7.78 2.68 -31.21
CA PHE A 61 -9.07 1.97 -31.14
C PHE A 61 -10.18 2.60 -32.01
N SER A 62 -9.81 3.20 -33.15
CA SER A 62 -10.74 3.91 -34.04
C SER A 62 -11.83 3.00 -34.63
N GLN A 63 -11.54 1.70 -34.79
CA GLN A 63 -12.49 0.69 -35.20
C GLN A 63 -13.54 0.45 -34.11
N LEU A 64 -13.12 -0.05 -32.94
CA LEU A 64 -14.00 -0.29 -31.79
C LEU A 64 -14.85 0.94 -31.42
N TYR A 65 -14.24 2.14 -31.40
CA TYR A 65 -14.95 3.39 -31.11
C TYR A 65 -16.07 3.69 -32.11
N ARG A 66 -15.80 3.54 -33.43
CA ARG A 66 -16.82 3.80 -34.47
C ARG A 66 -17.99 2.84 -34.32
N TYR A 67 -17.74 1.54 -34.14
CA TYR A 67 -18.84 0.56 -34.00
C TYR A 67 -19.64 0.73 -32.73
N PHE A 68 -18.96 1.03 -31.64
CA PHE A 68 -19.64 1.33 -30.38
C PHE A 68 -20.67 2.45 -30.58
N SER A 69 -20.34 3.48 -31.38
CA SER A 69 -21.25 4.60 -31.64
C SER A 69 -22.48 4.33 -32.52
N VAL A 70 -22.49 3.22 -33.27
CA VAL A 70 -23.58 2.88 -34.20
C VAL A 70 -24.30 1.59 -33.86
N THR A 71 -23.93 0.95 -32.76
CA THR A 71 -24.56 -0.27 -32.26
C THR A 71 -25.22 0.02 -30.91
N PRO A 72 -26.19 -0.81 -30.48
CA PRO A 72 -26.76 -0.72 -29.13
C PRO A 72 -25.81 -1.27 -28.04
N ALA A 73 -24.60 -1.67 -28.41
CA ALA A 73 -23.65 -2.25 -27.48
C ALA A 73 -23.24 -1.21 -26.42
N ARG A 74 -23.26 -1.63 -25.16
CA ARG A 74 -22.87 -0.78 -24.02
C ARG A 74 -21.46 -1.07 -23.54
N ILE A 75 -20.84 -2.15 -24.03
CA ILE A 75 -19.52 -2.62 -23.62
C ILE A 75 -18.65 -2.89 -24.84
N GLY A 76 -17.46 -2.31 -24.85
CA GLY A 76 -16.40 -2.58 -25.82
C GLY A 76 -15.23 -3.25 -25.13
N ILE A 77 -14.65 -4.28 -25.75
CA ILE A 77 -13.54 -5.04 -25.20
C ILE A 77 -12.41 -5.05 -26.22
N LEU A 78 -11.25 -4.54 -25.81
CA LEU A 78 -10.01 -4.61 -26.59
C LEU A 78 -9.07 -5.61 -25.93
N THR A 79 -8.51 -6.53 -26.70
CA THR A 79 -7.59 -7.53 -26.16
C THR A 79 -6.51 -7.93 -27.15
N ASN A 80 -5.34 -8.33 -26.66
CA ASN A 80 -4.32 -9.04 -27.44
C ASN A 80 -4.26 -10.54 -27.08
N GLY A 81 -5.27 -11.05 -26.38
CA GLY A 81 -5.33 -12.41 -25.85
C GLY A 81 -4.62 -12.61 -24.51
N ILE A 82 -3.85 -11.62 -24.03
CA ILE A 82 -3.20 -11.63 -22.71
C ILE A 82 -3.84 -10.58 -21.81
N ILE A 83 -3.90 -9.34 -22.29
CA ILE A 83 -4.51 -8.19 -21.59
C ILE A 83 -5.92 -7.99 -22.14
N TYR A 84 -6.88 -7.72 -21.27
CA TYR A 84 -8.27 -7.41 -21.61
C TYR A 84 -8.65 -6.05 -21.03
N ARG A 85 -9.12 -5.14 -21.90
CA ARG A 85 -9.55 -3.78 -21.56
C ARG A 85 -11.03 -3.61 -21.85
N PHE A 86 -11.79 -3.20 -20.85
CA PHE A 86 -13.24 -3.00 -20.93
C PHE A 86 -13.55 -1.51 -20.95
N PHE A 87 -14.38 -1.13 -21.90
CA PHE A 87 -14.82 0.23 -22.16
C PHE A 87 -16.35 0.27 -22.14
N THR A 88 -16.89 1.43 -21.76
CA THR A 88 -18.33 1.70 -21.77
C THR A 88 -18.53 3.19 -22.07
N ASP A 89 -19.77 3.66 -22.05
CA ASP A 89 -20.19 5.02 -22.40
C ASP A 89 -20.68 5.81 -21.19
N LEU A 90 -19.78 6.02 -20.21
CA LEU A 90 -20.14 6.72 -18.97
C LEU A 90 -20.30 8.22 -19.18
N ASP A 91 -19.44 8.82 -20.01
CA ASP A 91 -19.40 10.27 -20.18
C ASP A 91 -20.49 10.76 -21.14
N ASP A 92 -20.63 10.09 -22.28
CA ASP A 92 -21.55 10.46 -23.36
C ASP A 92 -22.26 9.19 -23.85
N LYS A 93 -23.60 9.16 -23.83
CA LYS A 93 -24.38 8.00 -24.29
C LYS A 93 -24.00 7.58 -25.72
N ASN A 94 -23.80 6.28 -25.93
CA ASN A 94 -23.37 5.68 -27.20
C ASN A 94 -22.03 6.24 -27.71
N LYS A 95 -21.17 6.75 -26.83
CA LYS A 95 -19.83 7.17 -27.20
C LYS A 95 -18.86 6.56 -26.21
N MET A 96 -18.04 5.64 -26.71
CA MET A 96 -17.10 4.90 -25.90
C MET A 96 -16.11 5.85 -25.22
N ASP A 97 -15.95 5.70 -23.91
CA ASP A 97 -14.96 6.43 -23.14
C ASP A 97 -13.54 6.16 -23.70
N PRO A 98 -12.64 7.16 -23.71
CA PRO A 98 -11.30 7.00 -24.28
C PRO A 98 -10.36 6.14 -23.41
N LYS A 99 -10.75 5.86 -22.16
CA LYS A 99 -9.98 5.06 -21.22
C LYS A 99 -10.81 3.87 -20.75
N PRO A 100 -10.21 2.69 -20.58
CA PRO A 100 -10.92 1.56 -20.02
C PRO A 100 -11.24 1.83 -18.54
N TYR A 101 -12.41 1.39 -18.08
CA TYR A 101 -12.75 1.45 -16.65
C TYR A 101 -12.26 0.20 -15.91
N PHE A 102 -12.09 -0.91 -16.62
CA PHE A 102 -11.62 -2.18 -16.07
C PHE A 102 -10.59 -2.81 -17.01
N GLU A 103 -9.47 -3.25 -16.46
CA GLU A 103 -8.37 -3.88 -17.17
C GLU A 103 -7.79 -5.01 -16.32
N PHE A 104 -7.43 -6.12 -16.94
CA PHE A 104 -6.66 -7.19 -16.29
C PHE A 104 -5.80 -7.98 -17.27
N SER A 105 -4.83 -8.72 -16.73
CA SER A 105 -3.98 -9.65 -17.46
C SER A 105 -4.33 -11.09 -17.10
N LEU A 106 -4.34 -12.00 -18.08
CA LEU A 106 -4.48 -13.43 -17.81
C LEU A 106 -3.29 -14.01 -17.04
N SER A 107 -2.13 -13.35 -17.07
CA SER A 107 -0.95 -13.77 -16.32
C SER A 107 -1.02 -13.38 -14.83
N ASP A 108 -1.92 -12.46 -14.47
CA ASP A 108 -2.09 -11.94 -13.11
C ASP A 108 -3.59 -11.72 -12.82
N ILE A 109 -4.27 -12.82 -12.52
CA ILE A 109 -5.71 -12.81 -12.18
C ILE A 109 -5.85 -12.78 -10.67
N ARG A 110 -6.43 -11.70 -10.16
CA ARG A 110 -6.73 -11.53 -8.74
C ARG A 110 -8.19 -11.90 -8.44
N PRO A 111 -8.53 -12.23 -7.18
CA PRO A 111 -9.91 -12.56 -6.80
C PRO A 111 -10.92 -11.45 -7.12
N ASP A 112 -10.55 -10.18 -6.98
CA ASP A 112 -11.39 -9.04 -7.34
C ASP A 112 -11.71 -9.00 -8.85
N THR A 113 -10.75 -9.38 -9.69
CA THR A 113 -10.95 -9.52 -11.14
C THR A 113 -12.02 -10.55 -11.45
N ILE A 114 -12.01 -11.70 -10.75
CA ILE A 114 -13.01 -12.77 -10.95
C ILE A 114 -14.41 -12.26 -10.60
N THR A 115 -14.56 -11.59 -9.46
CA THR A 115 -15.84 -10.99 -9.04
C THR A 115 -16.35 -9.97 -10.04
N GLN A 116 -15.46 -9.16 -10.65
CA GLN A 116 -15.87 -8.25 -11.72
C GLN A 116 -16.27 -8.99 -13.00
N LEU A 117 -15.53 -10.03 -13.39
CA LEU A 117 -15.81 -10.82 -14.59
C LEU A 117 -17.16 -11.54 -14.53
N GLN A 118 -17.64 -11.90 -13.34
CA GLN A 118 -18.96 -12.52 -13.17
C GLN A 118 -20.09 -11.69 -13.77
N LYS A 119 -19.99 -10.36 -13.75
CA LYS A 119 -21.01 -9.45 -14.33
C LYS A 119 -21.13 -9.55 -15.85
N TYR A 120 -20.08 -10.02 -16.53
CA TYR A 120 -20.07 -10.18 -18.00
C TYR A 120 -20.39 -11.61 -18.42
N THR A 121 -20.76 -12.48 -17.47
CA THR A 121 -21.24 -13.82 -17.81
C THR A 121 -22.62 -13.74 -18.41
N LYS A 122 -22.94 -14.67 -19.31
CA LYS A 122 -24.25 -14.74 -19.98
C LYS A 122 -25.43 -14.66 -19.02
N GLU A 123 -25.33 -15.31 -17.86
CA GLU A 123 -26.40 -15.40 -16.86
C GLU A 123 -26.60 -14.10 -16.05
N ASN A 124 -25.53 -13.35 -15.81
CA ASN A 124 -25.54 -12.14 -14.98
C ASN A 124 -25.43 -10.84 -15.79
N PHE A 125 -25.48 -10.92 -17.11
CA PHE A 125 -25.29 -9.77 -17.97
C PHE A 125 -26.44 -8.78 -17.82
N ASP A 126 -26.16 -7.65 -17.17
CA ASP A 126 -27.07 -6.52 -17.03
C ASP A 126 -26.31 -5.24 -17.40
N PRO A 127 -26.62 -4.60 -18.55
CA PRO A 127 -25.89 -3.42 -18.99
C PRO A 127 -26.05 -2.23 -18.02
N GLU A 128 -27.18 -2.07 -17.35
CA GLU A 128 -27.38 -0.96 -16.41
C GLU A 128 -26.55 -1.16 -15.14
N ALA A 129 -26.58 -2.38 -14.59
CA ALA A 129 -25.75 -2.72 -13.44
C ALA A 129 -24.25 -2.64 -13.75
N ILE A 130 -23.83 -3.08 -14.94
CA ILE A 130 -22.43 -2.98 -15.39
C ILE A 130 -22.02 -1.52 -15.54
N THR A 131 -22.83 -0.67 -16.19
CA THR A 131 -22.54 0.76 -16.33
C THR A 131 -22.44 1.45 -14.96
N SER A 132 -23.34 1.12 -14.02
CA SER A 132 -23.29 1.65 -12.65
C SER A 132 -22.00 1.26 -11.93
N ALA A 133 -21.64 -0.03 -11.96
CA ALA A 133 -20.40 -0.52 -11.37
C ALA A 133 -19.15 0.05 -12.05
N ALA A 134 -19.20 0.25 -13.37
CA ALA A 134 -18.13 0.89 -14.14
C ALA A 134 -17.93 2.34 -13.72
N SER A 135 -19.03 3.08 -13.50
CA SER A 135 -19.00 4.46 -12.99
C SER A 135 -18.34 4.54 -11.62
N GLU A 136 -18.77 3.70 -10.68
CA GLU A 136 -18.17 3.61 -9.35
C GLU A 136 -16.67 3.29 -9.43
N LEU A 137 -16.29 2.30 -10.26
CA LEU A 137 -14.90 1.90 -10.44
C LEU A 137 -14.05 3.02 -11.07
N LYS A 138 -14.60 3.75 -12.06
CA LYS A 138 -13.94 4.91 -12.70
C LYS A 138 -13.66 6.00 -11.67
N TYR A 139 -14.65 6.38 -10.88
CA TYR A 139 -14.47 7.41 -9.84
C TYR A 139 -13.53 6.94 -8.74
N LEU A 140 -13.64 5.69 -8.29
CA LEU A 140 -12.77 5.12 -7.27
C LEU A 140 -11.31 5.08 -7.72
N ASN A 141 -11.04 4.67 -8.97
CA ASN A 141 -9.70 4.69 -9.54
C ASN A 141 -9.18 6.13 -9.74
N GLY A 142 -10.05 7.04 -10.18
CA GLY A 142 -9.74 8.48 -10.27
C GLY A 142 -9.35 9.07 -8.92
N MET A 143 -10.12 8.79 -7.87
CA MET A 143 -9.83 9.21 -6.49
C MET A 143 -8.53 8.60 -5.97
N LYS A 144 -8.30 7.30 -6.17
CA LYS A 144 -7.04 6.64 -5.78
C LYS A 144 -5.84 7.30 -6.44
N LYS A 145 -5.93 7.58 -7.74
CA LYS A 145 -4.86 8.25 -8.49
C LYS A 145 -4.59 9.66 -7.94
N TYR A 146 -5.65 10.45 -7.77
CA TYR A 146 -5.55 11.79 -7.22
C TYR A 146 -4.94 11.79 -5.80
N LEU A 147 -5.39 10.89 -4.92
CA LEU A 147 -4.82 10.76 -3.57
C LEU A 147 -3.36 10.34 -3.59
N LEU A 148 -2.94 9.46 -4.51
CA LEU A 148 -1.54 9.09 -4.65
C LEU A 148 -0.67 10.27 -5.10
N GLU A 149 -1.17 11.10 -6.02
CA GLU A 149 -0.54 12.35 -6.41
C GLU A 149 -0.44 13.32 -5.22
N GLU A 150 -1.50 13.49 -4.44
CA GLU A 150 -1.49 14.30 -3.22
C GLU A 150 -0.56 13.76 -2.12
N PHE A 151 -0.39 12.43 -2.01
CA PHE A 151 0.56 11.84 -1.05
C PHE A 151 2.01 12.07 -1.44
N THR A 152 2.31 12.04 -2.73
CA THR A 152 3.67 12.22 -3.26
C THR A 152 4.05 13.71 -3.40
N ASN A 153 3.08 14.54 -3.74
CA ASN A 153 3.23 15.97 -3.91
C ASN A 153 1.94 16.71 -3.47
N PRO A 154 1.78 16.95 -2.15
CA PRO A 154 0.58 17.60 -1.63
C PRO A 154 0.35 18.96 -2.28
N SER A 155 -0.87 19.21 -2.74
CA SER A 155 -1.26 20.51 -3.26
C SER A 155 -1.41 21.56 -2.15
N ILE A 156 -1.44 22.82 -2.54
CA ILE A 156 -1.73 23.95 -1.65
C ILE A 156 -3.09 23.75 -0.95
N GLU A 157 -4.09 23.25 -1.68
CA GLU A 157 -5.44 23.05 -1.15
C GLU A 157 -5.48 21.91 -0.13
N MET A 158 -4.81 20.79 -0.42
CA MET A 158 -4.66 19.68 0.55
C MET A 158 -3.89 20.13 1.80
N THR A 159 -2.83 20.93 1.61
CA THR A 159 -2.03 21.47 2.71
C THR A 159 -2.85 22.38 3.62
N LYS A 160 -3.69 23.25 3.04
CA LYS A 160 -4.63 24.08 3.81
C LYS A 160 -5.69 23.24 4.51
N LEU A 161 -6.22 22.22 3.85
CA LEU A 161 -7.25 21.35 4.40
C LEU A 161 -6.77 20.67 5.67
N VAL A 162 -5.62 20.00 5.62
CA VAL A 162 -5.04 19.29 6.78
C VAL A 162 -4.47 20.28 7.79
N GLY A 163 -3.77 21.31 7.32
CA GLY A 163 -3.08 22.27 8.17
C GLY A 163 -4.00 23.08 9.08
N LYS A 164 -5.24 23.39 8.64
CA LYS A 164 -6.24 24.10 9.46
C LYS A 164 -6.67 23.32 10.71
N GLU A 165 -6.63 21.99 10.67
CA GLU A 165 -7.02 21.16 11.82
C GLU A 165 -5.95 21.14 12.91
N VAL A 166 -4.68 21.36 12.55
CA VAL A 166 -3.54 21.24 13.47
C VAL A 166 -2.89 22.58 13.81
N HIS A 167 -3.07 23.62 12.99
CA HIS A 167 -2.54 24.95 13.22
C HIS A 167 -3.61 25.92 13.71
N LYS A 168 -3.46 26.42 14.93
CA LYS A 168 -4.31 27.48 15.48
C LYS A 168 -3.83 28.85 14.97
N GLY A 169 -4.55 29.43 14.00
CA GLY A 169 -4.25 30.76 13.48
C GLY A 169 -4.62 30.95 12.01
N PRO A 170 -4.41 32.15 11.45
CA PRO A 170 -4.65 32.40 10.03
C PRO A 170 -3.67 31.57 9.18
N PHE A 171 -4.21 30.74 8.30
CA PHE A 171 -3.43 29.89 7.42
C PHE A 171 -2.94 30.68 6.19
N THR A 172 -1.87 31.46 6.37
CA THR A 172 -1.28 32.32 5.34
C THR A 172 -0.44 31.53 4.33
N GLN A 173 -0.03 32.16 3.24
CA GLN A 173 0.85 31.54 2.23
C GLN A 173 2.17 31.04 2.85
N LYS A 174 2.78 31.84 3.74
CA LYS A 174 4.01 31.45 4.44
C LYS A 174 3.83 30.20 5.31
N VAL A 175 2.69 30.09 6.00
CA VAL A 175 2.36 28.88 6.77
C VAL A 175 2.12 27.70 5.83
N THR A 176 1.46 27.92 4.69
CA THR A 176 1.23 26.87 3.70
C THR A 176 2.55 26.31 3.14
N GLU A 177 3.50 27.17 2.77
CA GLU A 177 4.82 26.78 2.26
C GLU A 177 5.65 26.00 3.30
N GLN A 178 5.48 26.29 4.59
CA GLN A 178 6.12 25.52 5.67
C GLN A 178 5.44 24.17 5.92
N PHE A 179 4.12 24.11 5.78
CA PHE A 179 3.34 22.90 6.07
C PHE A 179 3.36 21.89 4.93
N GLN A 180 3.50 22.31 3.69
CA GLN A 180 3.53 21.42 2.53
C GLN A 180 4.63 20.33 2.62
N PRO A 181 5.90 20.63 2.94
CA PRO A 181 6.92 19.60 3.12
C PRO A 181 6.67 18.71 4.35
N LEU A 182 6.10 19.27 5.43
CA LEU A 182 5.72 18.50 6.61
C LEU A 182 4.61 17.49 6.30
N LEU A 183 3.60 17.92 5.52
CA LEU A 183 2.49 17.07 5.10
C LEU A 183 2.97 15.95 4.18
N LYS A 184 3.87 16.25 3.23
CA LYS A 184 4.50 15.24 2.38
C LYS A 184 5.22 14.18 3.22
N ARG A 185 6.01 14.60 4.22
CA ARG A 185 6.71 13.68 5.12
C ARG A 185 5.72 12.84 5.95
N ALA A 186 4.65 13.45 6.46
CA ALA A 186 3.62 12.76 7.22
C ALA A 186 2.92 11.68 6.37
N PHE A 187 2.57 11.96 5.11
CA PHE A 187 2.01 10.95 4.21
C PHE A 187 2.98 9.80 3.94
N ALA A 188 4.26 10.09 3.70
CA ALA A 188 5.26 9.05 3.49
C ALA A 188 5.40 8.13 4.72
N GLN A 189 5.48 8.72 5.93
CA GLN A 189 5.54 7.97 7.19
C GLN A 189 4.29 7.10 7.40
N LEU A 190 3.09 7.64 7.17
CA LEU A 190 1.85 6.87 7.29
C LEU A 190 1.81 5.67 6.35
N ILE A 191 2.29 5.81 5.10
CA ILE A 191 2.36 4.69 4.16
C ILE A 191 3.36 3.64 4.67
N GLN A 192 4.54 4.07 5.13
CA GLN A 192 5.57 3.18 5.66
C GLN A 192 5.07 2.41 6.89
N GLU A 193 4.40 3.08 7.82
CA GLU A 193 3.77 2.47 8.98
C GLU A 193 2.71 1.44 8.58
N ARG A 194 1.86 1.73 7.59
CA ARG A 194 0.83 0.78 7.12
C ARG A 194 1.42 -0.43 6.43
N VAL A 195 2.47 -0.25 5.63
CA VAL A 195 3.20 -1.35 4.99
C VAL A 195 3.88 -2.21 6.04
N HIS A 196 4.57 -1.59 6.99
CA HIS A 196 5.20 -2.28 8.11
C HIS A 196 4.18 -3.06 8.95
N GLN A 197 3.02 -2.46 9.29
CA GLN A 197 1.93 -3.12 9.98
C GLN A 197 1.40 -4.34 9.21
N ARG A 198 1.20 -4.22 7.88
CA ARG A 198 0.72 -5.34 7.06
C ARG A 198 1.74 -6.46 6.92
N LEU A 199 3.00 -6.13 6.66
CA LEU A 199 4.11 -7.09 6.61
C LEU A 199 4.23 -7.81 7.94
N THR A 200 4.25 -7.07 9.05
CA THR A 200 4.29 -7.61 10.41
C THR A 200 3.08 -8.51 10.68
N SER A 201 1.86 -8.10 10.30
CA SER A 201 0.66 -8.93 10.49
C SER A 201 0.59 -10.17 9.60
N ALA A 202 1.16 -10.12 8.39
CA ALA A 202 1.20 -11.25 7.48
C ALA A 202 2.29 -12.25 7.90
N LEU A 203 3.45 -11.74 8.33
CA LEU A 203 4.55 -12.55 8.86
C LEU A 203 4.18 -13.19 10.21
N GLN A 204 3.52 -12.46 11.11
CA GLN A 204 3.01 -13.00 12.39
C GLN A 204 1.90 -14.05 12.20
N ASN A 205 1.20 -14.05 11.07
CA ASN A 205 0.21 -15.07 10.72
C ASN A 205 0.83 -16.30 10.03
N GLU A 206 2.07 -16.24 9.55
CA GLU A 206 2.76 -17.39 8.92
C GLU A 206 3.84 -18.04 9.77
N SER A 207 4.47 -17.37 10.74
CA SER A 207 5.21 -17.98 11.86
C SER A 207 5.77 -16.89 12.79
N GLU A 208 5.97 -17.25 14.05
CA GLU A 208 7.16 -16.82 14.79
C GLU A 208 8.38 -16.72 13.84
N ALA A 209 8.86 -15.51 13.51
CA ALA A 209 10.25 -15.24 13.07
C ALA A 209 10.45 -13.79 12.58
N THR A 210 11.16 -13.03 13.42
CA THR A 210 12.32 -12.15 13.12
C THR A 210 12.42 -11.30 11.83
N HIS A 211 12.58 -9.99 12.11
CA HIS A 211 13.56 -9.00 11.63
C HIS A 211 13.35 -8.15 10.36
N GLU A 212 13.53 -6.83 10.61
CA GLU A 212 14.17 -5.76 9.79
C GLU A 212 13.50 -5.38 8.45
N PRO A 213 13.70 -4.18 7.83
CA PRO A 213 14.91 -3.32 7.89
C PRO A 213 14.74 -1.77 7.75
N GLU A 214 15.88 -1.10 7.99
CA GLU A 214 16.53 0.01 7.26
C GLU A 214 15.99 1.46 7.18
N GLU A 215 16.88 2.35 7.63
CA GLU A 215 16.97 3.81 7.51
C GLU A 215 17.12 4.30 6.05
N GLN A 216 16.54 5.47 5.76
CA GLN A 216 17.14 6.42 4.82
C GLN A 216 17.13 7.84 5.40
N GLU A 217 18.33 8.41 5.47
CA GLU A 217 18.69 9.73 6.00
C GLU A 217 18.20 10.90 5.14
N LEU A 218 18.10 12.07 5.79
CA LEU A 218 18.65 13.41 5.46
C LEU A 218 17.69 14.52 5.94
N PRO A 219 18.14 15.77 6.23
CA PRO A 219 19.40 16.25 6.78
C PRO A 219 19.20 17.10 8.07
N GLU A 220 20.32 17.51 8.69
CA GLU A 220 20.41 18.24 9.95
C GLU A 220 19.73 19.63 9.97
N GLY A 221 19.13 19.93 11.13
CA GLY A 221 19.12 21.30 11.65
C GLY A 221 17.80 21.82 12.21
N VAL A 222 17.35 21.33 13.38
CA VAL A 222 16.71 22.18 14.40
C VAL A 222 17.02 21.63 15.80
N VAL A 223 17.54 22.54 16.64
CA VAL A 223 17.92 22.37 18.04
C VAL A 223 16.71 22.03 18.91
N SER A 224 16.89 21.06 19.81
CA SER A 224 15.95 20.62 20.84
C SER A 224 15.63 21.71 21.86
N MET A 225 14.39 21.73 22.38
CA MET A 225 14.08 22.23 23.72
C MET A 225 12.91 21.46 24.34
N ASP A 226 13.26 20.73 25.40
CA ASP A 226 12.55 20.34 26.63
C ASP A 226 11.07 19.87 26.61
N GLY A 227 10.89 18.67 27.16
CA GLY A 227 10.07 18.54 28.37
C GLY A 227 8.90 17.56 28.31
N ASP A 228 9.16 16.26 28.21
CA ASP A 228 8.34 15.19 28.80
C ASP A 228 9.15 13.89 28.84
N ILE A 229 8.94 13.05 29.86
CA ILE A 229 9.50 11.68 29.89
C ILE A 229 8.72 10.88 28.85
N VAL A 230 9.19 10.90 27.62
CA VAL A 230 8.67 10.09 26.53
C VAL A 230 9.58 8.89 26.39
N THR A 231 9.13 7.73 26.88
CA THR A 231 9.80 6.46 26.59
C THR A 231 9.82 6.30 25.07
N THR A 232 11.00 6.42 24.49
CA THR A 232 11.18 6.39 23.04
C THR A 232 11.05 4.96 22.52
N GLU A 233 10.63 4.79 21.27
CA GLU A 233 10.61 3.46 20.63
C GLU A 233 12.00 2.82 20.62
N GLU A 234 13.06 3.63 20.57
CA GLU A 234 14.46 3.19 20.69
C GLU A 234 14.78 2.58 22.06
N GLU A 235 14.28 3.17 23.15
CA GLU A 235 14.47 2.61 24.50
C GLU A 235 13.71 1.29 24.67
N LEU A 236 12.51 1.18 24.08
CA LEU A 236 11.75 -0.07 24.05
C LEU A 236 12.46 -1.15 23.23
N GLU A 237 13.09 -0.80 22.12
CA GLU A 237 13.90 -1.71 21.32
C GLU A 237 15.16 -2.18 22.08
N GLY A 238 15.87 -1.25 22.73
CA GLY A 238 17.01 -1.59 23.58
C GLY A 238 16.62 -2.52 24.73
N VAL A 239 15.46 -2.30 25.36
CA VAL A 239 14.92 -3.18 26.41
C VAL A 239 14.60 -4.57 25.85
N ARG A 240 14.04 -4.67 24.65
CA ARG A 240 13.78 -5.97 23.99
C ARG A 240 15.07 -6.74 23.73
N ILE A 241 16.12 -6.05 23.29
CA ILE A 241 17.44 -6.67 23.09
C ILE A 241 18.02 -7.15 24.43
N VAL A 242 17.97 -6.34 25.48
CA VAL A 242 18.47 -6.76 26.80
C VAL A 242 17.64 -7.91 27.37
N LYS A 243 16.32 -7.94 27.14
CA LYS A 243 15.46 -9.09 27.46
C LYS A 243 15.85 -10.36 26.70
N ALA A 244 16.13 -10.24 25.40
CA ALA A 244 16.55 -11.35 24.57
C ALA A 244 17.94 -11.87 24.95
N ILE A 245 18.83 -11.01 25.42
CA ILE A 245 20.11 -11.43 26.00
C ILE A 245 19.86 -12.13 27.34
N ALA A 246 19.09 -11.52 28.24
CA ALA A 246 18.81 -12.02 29.58
C ALA A 246 18.05 -13.36 29.60
N SER A 247 17.25 -13.67 28.57
CA SER A 247 16.49 -14.93 28.46
C SER A 247 17.36 -16.18 28.45
N GLN A 248 18.67 -16.04 28.26
CA GLN A 248 19.63 -17.13 28.43
C GLN A 248 19.80 -17.61 29.89
N PHE A 249 19.44 -16.77 30.88
CA PHE A 249 19.58 -17.09 32.31
C PHE A 249 18.32 -16.86 33.14
N VAL A 250 17.41 -15.98 32.72
CA VAL A 250 16.21 -15.61 33.49
C VAL A 250 15.01 -15.43 32.58
N GLU A 251 13.82 -15.72 33.08
CA GLU A 251 12.58 -15.46 32.34
C GLU A 251 12.44 -13.96 31.98
N PRO A 252 11.99 -13.61 30.75
CA PRO A 252 11.90 -12.22 30.28
C PRO A 252 11.04 -11.29 31.15
N GLU A 253 10.06 -11.83 31.88
CA GLU A 253 9.19 -11.11 32.82
C GLU A 253 9.97 -10.55 34.01
N ARG A 254 11.10 -11.16 34.36
CA ARG A 254 11.97 -10.70 35.45
C ARG A 254 12.80 -9.49 35.06
N VAL A 255 12.89 -9.16 33.78
CA VAL A 255 13.64 -8.00 33.30
C VAL A 255 12.68 -6.82 33.13
N VAL A 256 12.83 -5.83 34.01
CA VAL A 256 11.89 -4.70 34.12
C VAL A 256 12.58 -3.41 33.74
N MET A 257 11.91 -2.64 32.89
CA MET A 257 12.33 -1.30 32.50
C MET A 257 11.81 -0.28 33.50
N ARG A 258 12.68 0.64 33.93
CA ARG A 258 12.32 1.85 34.66
C ARG A 258 12.90 3.06 33.97
N ASP A 259 12.00 3.92 33.51
CA ASP A 259 12.38 5.17 32.87
C ASP A 259 12.78 6.22 33.91
N THR A 260 13.84 6.96 33.64
CA THR A 260 14.30 8.08 34.47
C THR A 260 14.65 9.25 33.56
N LYS A 261 14.62 10.47 34.11
CA LYS A 261 14.90 11.71 33.35
C LYS A 261 16.25 11.74 32.63
N SER A 262 17.19 10.87 32.98
CA SER A 262 18.54 10.89 32.42
C SER A 262 18.89 9.63 31.63
N TYR A 263 18.20 8.51 31.86
CA TYR A 263 18.44 7.24 31.20
C TYR A 263 17.26 6.27 31.42
N CYS A 264 17.11 5.32 30.51
CA CYS A 264 16.23 4.17 30.69
C CYS A 264 16.99 3.05 31.44
N GLY A 265 16.57 2.75 32.67
CA GLY A 265 17.18 1.74 33.52
C GLY A 265 16.56 0.37 33.29
N ILE A 266 17.39 -0.67 33.21
CA ILE A 266 16.92 -2.06 33.09
C ILE A 266 17.35 -2.83 34.32
N LEU A 267 16.38 -3.42 35.02
CA LEU A 267 16.52 -4.04 36.33
C LEU A 267 16.10 -5.50 36.28
N LEU A 268 16.71 -6.32 37.13
CA LEU A 268 16.22 -7.67 37.43
C LEU A 268 15.23 -7.61 38.61
N ASP A 269 14.10 -8.32 38.49
CA ASP A 269 13.03 -8.46 39.47
C ASP A 269 12.42 -7.13 39.97
N ASP A 270 12.41 -6.10 39.11
CA ASP A 270 12.03 -4.72 39.47
C ASP A 270 12.75 -4.18 40.73
N ASN A 271 13.99 -4.65 40.96
CA ASN A 271 14.74 -4.31 42.16
C ASN A 271 15.87 -3.32 41.86
N ASN A 272 15.81 -2.13 42.47
CA ASN A 272 16.84 -1.09 42.33
C ASN A 272 18.23 -1.52 42.81
N ARG A 273 18.34 -2.63 43.57
CA ARG A 273 19.63 -3.23 43.96
C ARG A 273 20.19 -4.21 42.93
N LYS A 274 19.41 -4.59 41.91
CA LYS A 274 19.80 -5.50 40.83
C LYS A 274 19.72 -4.84 39.44
N PRO A 275 20.43 -3.71 39.19
CA PRO A 275 20.46 -3.10 37.87
C PRO A 275 21.29 -3.91 36.86
N ILE A 276 20.70 -4.24 35.71
CA ILE A 276 21.35 -5.01 34.64
C ILE A 276 22.19 -4.09 33.76
N CYS A 277 21.59 -3.00 33.25
CA CYS A 277 22.28 -1.98 32.46
C CYS A 277 21.44 -0.68 32.39
N ARG A 278 22.01 0.36 31.79
CA ARG A 278 21.35 1.66 31.57
C ARG A 278 21.47 2.07 30.10
N LEU A 279 20.36 2.47 29.49
CA LEU A 279 20.31 2.97 28.13
C LEU A 279 20.28 4.51 28.17
N HIS A 280 21.34 5.14 27.65
CA HIS A 280 21.44 6.60 27.58
C HIS A 280 21.21 7.05 26.14
N PHE A 281 19.94 7.08 25.71
CA PHE A 281 19.55 7.45 24.34
C PHE A 281 19.07 8.89 24.22
N ASN A 282 19.04 9.62 25.34
CA ASN A 282 18.56 11.01 25.44
C ASN A 282 19.45 12.08 24.75
N ARG A 283 20.52 11.68 24.04
CA ARG A 283 21.48 12.59 23.38
C ARG A 283 21.82 12.07 21.98
N THR A 284 22.38 12.94 21.14
CA THR A 284 22.83 12.61 19.77
C THR A 284 23.76 11.40 19.72
N GLN A 285 24.64 11.23 20.72
CA GLN A 285 25.44 10.02 20.90
C GLN A 285 24.76 9.11 21.93
N ARG A 286 24.43 7.89 21.51
CA ARG A 286 23.87 6.85 22.38
C ARG A 286 24.98 6.18 23.17
N TYR A 287 24.67 5.82 24.42
CA TYR A 287 25.58 5.03 25.26
C TYR A 287 24.86 3.87 25.93
N LEU A 288 25.55 2.73 26.01
CA LEU A 288 25.20 1.62 26.89
C LEU A 288 26.00 1.74 28.18
N GLY A 289 25.30 1.94 29.31
CA GLY A 289 25.87 1.87 30.65
C GLY A 289 25.91 0.44 31.15
N VAL A 290 27.10 -0.15 31.20
CA VAL A 290 27.35 -1.50 31.73
C VAL A 290 27.85 -1.37 33.17
N LEU A 291 27.43 -2.29 34.04
CA LEU A 291 27.75 -2.26 35.46
C LEU A 291 28.78 -3.33 35.81
N ASP A 292 29.78 -2.96 36.62
CA ASP A 292 30.76 -3.90 37.17
C ASP A 292 30.25 -4.60 38.46
N LEU A 293 31.09 -5.45 39.06
CA LEU A 293 30.79 -6.18 40.29
C LEU A 293 30.50 -5.27 41.49
N GLU A 294 31.07 -4.06 41.50
CA GLU A 294 30.87 -3.05 42.53
C GLU A 294 29.70 -2.09 42.19
N LYS A 295 28.97 -2.36 41.10
CA LYS A 295 27.86 -1.57 40.56
C LYS A 295 28.27 -0.19 40.04
N ASN A 296 29.55 0.00 39.68
CA ASN A 296 30.01 1.19 38.98
C ASN A 296 29.63 1.10 37.50
N GLU A 297 29.17 2.22 36.95
CA GLU A 297 28.72 2.31 35.57
C GLU A 297 29.87 2.72 34.63
N THR A 298 30.12 1.92 33.60
CA THR A 298 30.96 2.29 32.46
C THR A 298 30.07 2.58 31.26
N ARG A 299 30.18 3.79 30.69
CA ARG A 299 29.42 4.20 29.51
C ARG A 299 30.19 3.88 28.24
N ILE A 300 29.63 3.00 27.43
CA ILE A 300 30.19 2.57 26.16
C ILE A 300 29.41 3.27 25.05
N PRO A 301 30.06 4.04 24.15
CA PRO A 301 29.37 4.64 23.02
C PRO A 301 28.90 3.54 22.09
N ILE A 302 27.63 3.63 21.67
CA ILE A 302 27.05 2.73 20.68
C ILE A 302 26.52 3.56 19.51
N GLU A 303 26.66 3.04 18.29
CA GLU A 303 26.19 3.71 17.09
C GLU A 303 24.76 3.27 16.77
N LYS A 304 24.51 1.96 16.88
CA LYS A 304 23.20 1.31 16.67
C LYS A 304 22.70 0.66 17.96
N ILE A 305 21.38 0.54 18.11
CA ILE A 305 20.77 -0.15 19.28
C ILE A 305 21.21 -1.63 19.31
N THR A 306 21.38 -2.24 18.13
CA THR A 306 21.89 -3.62 17.99
C THR A 306 23.33 -3.79 18.47
N ASP A 307 24.13 -2.73 18.63
CA ASP A 307 25.47 -2.83 19.20
C ASP A 307 25.45 -3.32 20.67
N ILE A 308 24.30 -3.28 21.35
CA ILE A 308 24.12 -3.92 22.66
C ILE A 308 24.51 -5.41 22.62
N TYR A 309 24.27 -6.12 21.51
CA TYR A 309 24.69 -7.51 21.35
C TYR A 309 26.21 -7.71 21.45
N ARG A 310 27.01 -6.70 21.06
CA ARG A 310 28.48 -6.76 21.19
C ARG A 310 28.92 -6.76 22.65
N HIS A 311 28.06 -6.31 23.56
CA HIS A 311 28.29 -6.24 25.00
C HIS A 311 27.48 -7.28 25.78
N GLN A 312 26.91 -8.28 25.10
CA GLN A 312 26.08 -9.32 25.74
C GLN A 312 26.80 -10.04 26.88
N GLN A 313 28.10 -10.30 26.76
CA GLN A 313 28.87 -11.01 27.78
C GLN A 313 28.87 -10.25 29.11
N SER A 314 28.98 -8.91 29.07
CA SER A 314 28.96 -8.09 30.27
C SER A 314 27.57 -8.04 30.90
N ILE A 315 26.51 -7.96 30.08
CA ILE A 315 25.11 -8.01 30.54
C ILE A 315 24.82 -9.34 31.23
N LEU A 316 25.22 -10.44 30.61
CA LEU A 316 25.04 -11.79 31.14
C LEU A 316 25.83 -12.01 32.43
N ALA A 317 27.07 -11.52 32.50
CA ALA A 317 27.89 -11.61 33.72
C ALA A 317 27.19 -10.91 34.89
N THR A 318 26.64 -9.71 34.68
CA THR A 318 25.89 -8.98 35.72
C THR A 318 24.65 -9.75 36.20
N ILE A 319 23.90 -10.37 35.28
CA ILE A 319 22.74 -11.20 35.63
C ILE A 319 23.16 -12.44 36.42
N GLN A 320 24.22 -13.13 35.99
CA GLN A 320 24.73 -14.31 36.69
C GLN A 320 25.16 -14.00 38.12
N ASN A 321 25.79 -12.85 38.36
CA ASN A 321 26.15 -12.42 39.70
C ASN A 321 24.92 -12.27 40.61
N TYR A 322 23.81 -11.72 40.11
CA TYR A 322 22.56 -11.59 40.87
C TYR A 322 21.80 -12.89 41.10
N LEU A 323 22.15 -13.95 40.37
CA LEU A 323 21.65 -15.31 40.58
C LEU A 323 22.54 -16.13 41.52
N ALA A 324 23.80 -15.73 41.69
CA ALA A 324 24.75 -16.36 42.60
C ALA A 324 24.70 -15.78 44.03
N GLU A 325 24.16 -14.56 44.19
CA GLU A 325 23.84 -13.89 45.48
C GLU A 325 22.51 -14.37 46.09
#